data_AF-A0A1L9Q412-F1
#
_entry.id   AF-A0A1L9Q412-F1
#
_cell.length_a   1.000
_cell.length_b   1.000
_cell.length_c   1.000
_cell.angle_alpha   90.00
_cell.angle_beta   90.00
_cell.angle_gamma   90.00
#
_symmetry.space_group_name_H-M   'P 1'
#
loop_
_entity.id
_entity.type
_entity.pdbx_description
1 polymer ?
#
loop_
_entity_poly.entity_id
_entity_poly.type
_entity_poly.pdbx_seq_one_letter_code
_entity_poly.pdbx_strand_id
1 'polypeptide(L)'
;MSTILLVGVFLFADEKIPLSSALKNALYFSTIASSVVTSILYPPSSLTIVVYANAFFSIAFALRAVELLVVNQPCQLKRLQRIHAGSTSPPVYIWRPMPPVLSFARLVYVCDLLLNPRGIGWAHGSRKYLPRLEELNVRPATENENGFFLEKREHLENPKFILKDPTENRVMFLARETLKLIIAYVVYDTYRTFFGRNYTQFCAGFHFLLNSSKLHHVVIQYLGLEIRTSPETSVKFVHRFLLPPACWAACWAFIDGIRATVALFSVGGLYIVSPSLAADTWMYPDVFGSLRDLFRFRLKGNHTLQRGYQKKTQALTTRIDIWGKLWHDLCRRALISSSTAVVPLQIPLALRRALIGVFSFIISGFVHAAGTYAVNRDAHAVFMMIVFFILLPICIVVQELVSRHVLERYIPNWWIARALFRVLDAAFVLLWGYHTAPWFFRYSMIPESLASIPIPETWSIW
;
A
#
# COMPACT_ATOMS: atom_id res chain seq x y z
N MET A 1 -7.28 -2.43 18.57
CA MET A 1 -6.87 -3.69 17.91
C MET A 1 -7.97 -4.77 17.96
N SER A 2 -9.19 -4.47 18.44
CA SER A 2 -10.29 -5.46 18.45
C SER A 2 -10.82 -5.77 17.05
N THR A 3 -10.77 -4.83 16.11
CA THR A 3 -11.35 -5.03 14.77
C THR A 3 -10.66 -6.15 14.00
N ILE A 4 -9.33 -6.19 13.97
CA ILE A 4 -8.59 -7.28 13.29
C ILE A 4 -8.93 -8.65 13.90
N LEU A 5 -9.06 -8.74 15.23
CA LEU A 5 -9.42 -9.97 15.91
C LEU A 5 -10.84 -10.40 15.54
N LEU A 6 -11.81 -9.48 15.52
CA LEU A 6 -13.19 -9.77 15.12
C LEU A 6 -13.28 -10.26 13.67
N VAL A 7 -12.57 -9.60 12.74
CA VAL A 7 -12.51 -10.07 11.35
C VAL A 7 -11.87 -11.45 11.28
N GLY A 8 -10.82 -11.72 12.08
CA GLY A 8 -10.22 -13.05 12.18
C GLY A 8 -11.17 -14.10 12.70
N VAL A 9 -11.93 -13.81 13.75
CA VAL A 9 -12.96 -14.71 14.30
C VAL A 9 -14.02 -15.01 13.25
N PHE A 10 -14.52 -14.00 12.54
CA PHE A 10 -15.52 -14.21 11.49
C PHE A 10 -14.96 -15.03 10.32
N LEU A 11 -13.75 -14.75 9.84
CA LEU A 11 -13.12 -15.57 8.79
C LEU A 11 -12.89 -17.02 9.25
N PHE A 12 -12.50 -17.20 10.51
CA PHE A 12 -12.27 -18.51 11.09
C PHE A 12 -13.57 -19.31 11.22
N ALA A 13 -14.67 -18.66 11.62
CA ALA A 13 -15.94 -19.32 11.93
C ALA A 13 -17.03 -19.22 10.84
N ASP A 14 -16.81 -18.49 9.73
CA ASP A 14 -17.84 -18.11 8.75
C ASP A 14 -18.78 -19.26 8.35
N GLU A 15 -18.22 -20.41 7.97
CA GLU A 15 -18.98 -21.58 7.51
C GLU A 15 -19.72 -22.32 8.64
N LYS A 16 -19.37 -22.05 9.90
CA LYS A 16 -19.95 -22.68 11.09
C LYS A 16 -21.04 -21.84 11.75
N ILE A 17 -21.22 -20.59 11.31
CA ILE A 17 -22.27 -19.70 11.81
C ILE A 17 -23.60 -20.12 11.16
N PRO A 18 -24.57 -20.68 11.93
CA PRO A 18 -25.81 -21.24 11.41
C PRO A 18 -26.87 -20.14 11.18
N LEU A 19 -26.47 -19.05 10.52
CA LEU A 19 -27.34 -17.92 10.20
C LEU A 19 -27.56 -17.83 8.69
N SER A 20 -28.72 -17.30 8.29
CA SER A 20 -28.95 -16.92 6.91
C SER A 20 -27.93 -15.88 6.46
N SER A 21 -27.63 -15.81 5.16
CA SER A 21 -26.63 -14.88 4.62
C SER A 21 -26.92 -13.43 4.98
N ALA A 22 -28.20 -13.02 4.99
CA ALA A 22 -28.61 -11.67 5.38
C ALA A 22 -28.31 -11.37 6.85
N LEU A 23 -28.67 -12.29 7.75
CA LEU A 23 -28.46 -12.13 9.19
C LEU A 23 -26.97 -12.19 9.56
N LYS A 24 -26.21 -13.06 8.88
CA LYS A 24 -24.76 -13.14 8.97
C LYS A 24 -24.08 -11.82 8.57
N ASN A 25 -24.48 -11.25 7.43
CA ASN A 25 -23.97 -9.95 7.00
C ASN A 25 -24.33 -8.85 7.99
N ALA A 26 -25.56 -8.82 8.50
CA ALA A 26 -25.98 -7.85 9.52
C ALA A 26 -25.14 -7.97 10.80
N LEU A 27 -24.82 -9.19 11.24
CA LEU A 27 -23.93 -9.45 12.37
C LEU A 27 -22.51 -8.94 12.10
N TYR A 28 -21.95 -9.22 10.92
CA TYR A 28 -20.62 -8.75 10.53
C TYR A 28 -20.55 -7.23 10.53
N PHE A 29 -21.50 -6.57 9.85
CA PHE A 29 -21.53 -5.12 9.77
C PHE A 29 -21.71 -4.47 11.14
N SER A 30 -22.68 -4.92 11.95
CA SER A 30 -22.93 -4.32 13.27
C SER A 30 -21.74 -4.48 14.22
N THR A 31 -21.15 -5.67 14.29
CA THR A 31 -20.03 -5.96 15.20
C THR A 31 -18.76 -5.23 14.79
N ILE A 32 -18.43 -5.27 13.49
CA ILE A 32 -17.23 -4.60 12.96
C ILE A 32 -17.39 -3.08 13.03
N ALA A 33 -18.55 -2.53 12.64
CA ALA A 33 -18.80 -1.10 12.74
C ALA A 33 -18.74 -0.62 14.19
N SER A 34 -19.33 -1.37 15.15
CA SER A 34 -19.23 -1.05 16.57
C SER A 34 -17.77 -1.05 17.04
N SER A 35 -16.97 -2.03 16.63
CA SER A 35 -15.53 -2.08 16.94
C SER A 35 -14.74 -0.90 16.36
N VAL A 36 -15.06 -0.47 15.15
CA VAL A 36 -14.49 0.73 14.52
C VAL A 36 -14.85 1.97 15.32
N VAL A 37 -16.15 2.15 15.62
CA VAL A 37 -16.64 3.29 16.41
C VAL A 37 -15.95 3.34 17.77
N THR A 38 -15.87 2.21 18.48
CA THR A 38 -15.14 2.15 19.76
C THR A 38 -13.66 2.48 19.59
N SER A 39 -13.00 2.01 18.53
CA SER A 39 -11.58 2.31 18.26
C SER A 39 -11.30 3.79 17.99
N ILE A 40 -12.29 4.51 17.47
CA ILE A 40 -12.21 5.95 17.18
C ILE A 40 -12.59 6.77 18.41
N LEU A 41 -13.69 6.40 19.09
CA LEU A 41 -14.24 7.16 20.22
C LEU A 41 -13.49 6.91 21.53
N TYR A 42 -12.95 5.71 21.72
CA TYR A 42 -12.25 5.29 22.94
C TYR A 42 -10.91 4.62 22.57
N PRO A 43 -9.97 5.37 21.96
CA PRO A 43 -8.66 4.85 21.64
C PRO A 43 -7.86 4.56 22.94
N PRO A 44 -6.86 3.67 22.88
CA PRO A 44 -6.03 3.37 24.05
C PRO A 44 -5.25 4.61 24.51
N SER A 45 -5.06 4.75 25.83
CA SER A 45 -4.13 5.71 26.42
C SER A 45 -2.68 5.29 26.12
N SER A 46 -2.18 5.67 24.95
CA SER A 46 -0.87 5.25 24.43
C SER A 46 -0.23 6.38 23.61
N LEU A 47 0.88 6.08 22.92
CA LEU A 47 1.56 7.02 22.02
C LEU A 47 0.60 7.49 20.91
N THR A 48 0.79 8.72 20.46
CA THR A 48 -0.02 9.34 19.38
C THR A 48 -0.08 8.45 18.13
N ILE A 49 1.05 7.86 17.72
CA ILE A 49 1.09 6.91 16.61
C ILE A 49 0.21 5.68 16.83
N VAL A 50 0.14 5.16 18.06
CA VAL A 50 -0.67 3.98 18.39
C VAL A 50 -2.15 4.34 18.36
N VAL A 51 -2.52 5.53 18.87
CA VAL A 51 -3.89 6.07 18.78
C VAL A 51 -4.32 6.23 17.32
N TYR A 52 -3.49 6.92 16.52
CA TYR A 52 -3.74 7.12 15.10
C TYR A 52 -3.86 5.80 14.35
N ALA A 53 -2.87 4.91 14.51
CA ALA A 53 -2.82 3.62 13.83
C ALA A 53 -3.99 2.72 14.24
N ASN A 54 -4.40 2.73 15.51
CA ASN A 54 -5.54 1.94 15.98
C ASN A 54 -6.83 2.32 15.24
N ALA A 55 -7.13 3.61 15.14
CA ALA A 55 -8.31 4.09 14.43
C ALA A 55 -8.18 3.89 12.91
N PHE A 56 -7.03 4.25 12.32
CA PHE A 56 -6.75 4.04 10.89
C PHE A 56 -6.92 2.57 10.48
N PHE A 57 -6.24 1.65 11.19
CA PHE A 57 -6.31 0.23 10.86
C PHE A 57 -7.67 -0.38 11.20
N SER A 58 -8.43 0.14 12.17
CA SER A 58 -9.79 -0.35 12.42
C SER A 58 -10.67 -0.23 11.18
N ILE A 59 -10.66 0.93 10.50
CA ILE A 59 -11.40 1.12 9.25
C ILE A 59 -10.77 0.27 8.14
N ALA A 60 -9.43 0.25 8.01
CA ALA A 60 -8.77 -0.57 6.99
C ALA A 60 -9.16 -2.06 7.10
N PHE A 61 -9.25 -2.60 8.32
CA PHE A 61 -9.72 -3.96 8.55
C PHE A 61 -11.21 -4.15 8.34
N ALA A 62 -12.05 -3.14 8.59
CA ALA A 62 -13.46 -3.18 8.20
C ALA A 62 -13.63 -3.27 6.67
N LEU A 63 -12.85 -2.50 5.90
CA LEU A 63 -12.82 -2.61 4.44
C LEU A 63 -12.30 -3.97 3.97
N ARG A 64 -11.30 -4.50 4.67
CA ARG A 64 -10.78 -5.85 4.44
C ARG A 64 -11.84 -6.92 4.73
N ALA A 65 -12.69 -6.72 5.72
CA ALA A 65 -13.79 -7.61 6.02
C ALA A 65 -14.86 -7.58 4.92
N VAL A 66 -15.23 -6.40 4.42
CA VAL A 66 -16.13 -6.28 3.26
C VAL A 66 -15.54 -7.03 2.07
N GLU A 67 -14.26 -6.85 1.80
CA GLU A 67 -13.58 -7.59 0.74
C GLU A 67 -13.63 -9.11 0.95
N LEU A 68 -13.32 -9.61 2.14
CA LEU A 68 -13.11 -11.05 2.39
C LEU A 68 -14.35 -11.85 2.81
N LEU A 69 -15.37 -11.19 3.36
CA LEU A 69 -16.59 -11.83 3.86
C LEU A 69 -17.82 -11.53 3.00
N VAL A 70 -17.85 -10.36 2.36
CA VAL A 70 -19.03 -9.89 1.60
C VAL A 70 -18.79 -10.03 0.09
N VAL A 71 -17.67 -9.50 -0.40
CA VAL A 71 -17.37 -9.51 -1.85
C VAL A 71 -16.82 -10.86 -2.28
N ASN A 72 -15.81 -11.37 -1.56
CA ASN A 72 -15.28 -12.70 -1.78
C ASN A 72 -15.89 -13.63 -0.73
N GLN A 73 -16.42 -14.79 -1.13
CA GLN A 73 -16.87 -15.80 -0.16
C GLN A 73 -15.64 -16.54 0.40
N PRO A 74 -15.51 -16.75 1.72
CA PRO A 74 -14.35 -17.43 2.30
C PRO A 74 -14.05 -18.80 1.68
N CYS A 75 -15.08 -19.57 1.33
CA CYS A 75 -14.96 -20.88 0.69
C CYS A 75 -14.33 -20.83 -0.73
N GLN A 76 -14.43 -19.70 -1.42
CA GLN A 76 -13.85 -19.50 -2.75
C GLN A 76 -12.38 -19.04 -2.68
N LEU A 77 -11.90 -18.63 -1.51
CA LEU A 77 -10.54 -18.17 -1.33
C LEU A 77 -9.56 -19.35 -1.39
N LYS A 78 -8.71 -19.37 -2.42
CA LYS A 78 -7.66 -20.40 -2.60
C LYS A 78 -6.25 -19.82 -2.55
N ARG A 79 -5.41 -20.30 -1.63
CA ARG A 79 -3.99 -19.92 -1.51
C ARG A 79 -3.08 -20.86 -2.28
N LEU A 80 -2.03 -20.32 -2.91
CA LEU A 80 -0.97 -21.14 -3.50
C LEU A 80 -0.04 -21.63 -2.37
N GLN A 81 0.07 -22.94 -2.21
CA GLN A 81 0.87 -23.58 -1.17
C GLN A 81 1.91 -24.53 -1.76
N ARG A 82 3.14 -24.49 -1.23
CA ARG A 82 4.22 -25.41 -1.55
C ARG A 82 3.96 -26.78 -0.91
N ILE A 83 4.07 -27.87 -1.67
CA ILE A 83 3.80 -29.25 -1.17
C ILE A 83 5.08 -29.95 -0.71
N HIS A 84 6.15 -29.90 -1.49
CA HIS A 84 7.39 -30.65 -1.24
C HIS A 84 8.54 -29.68 -1.02
N ALA A 85 9.15 -29.71 0.18
CA ALA A 85 10.30 -28.90 0.56
C ALA A 85 11.62 -29.70 0.62
N GLY A 86 11.57 -31.02 0.41
CA GLY A 86 12.73 -31.90 0.47
C GLY A 86 12.85 -32.77 -0.78
N SER A 87 13.80 -32.42 -1.65
CA SER A 87 14.35 -33.23 -2.75
C SER A 87 15.04 -32.28 -3.74
N THR A 88 16.03 -32.76 -4.49
CA THR A 88 16.73 -32.12 -5.61
C THR A 88 15.82 -31.62 -6.76
N SER A 89 14.50 -31.79 -6.63
CA SER A 89 13.48 -31.38 -7.59
C SER A 89 12.95 -29.97 -7.33
N PRO A 90 12.48 -29.24 -8.37
CA PRO A 90 11.89 -27.93 -8.19
C PRO A 90 10.65 -27.98 -7.29
N PRO A 91 10.42 -26.95 -6.44
CA PRO A 91 9.27 -26.92 -5.55
C PRO A 91 7.95 -26.93 -6.33
N VAL A 92 7.04 -27.82 -5.94
CA VAL A 92 5.71 -27.96 -6.53
C VAL A 92 4.67 -27.24 -5.67
N TYR A 93 3.76 -26.52 -6.32
CA TYR A 93 2.72 -25.71 -5.72
C TYR A 93 1.33 -26.18 -6.12
N ILE A 94 0.35 -26.02 -5.24
CA ILE A 94 -1.07 -26.22 -5.53
C ILE A 94 -1.93 -25.11 -4.94
N TRP A 95 -3.05 -24.83 -5.60
CA TRP A 95 -4.10 -23.99 -5.04
C TRP A 95 -4.89 -24.79 -4.02
N ARG A 96 -4.82 -24.40 -2.75
CA ARG A 96 -5.63 -24.99 -1.67
C ARG A 96 -6.71 -24.04 -1.19
N PRO A 97 -7.96 -24.51 -1.02
CA PRO A 97 -9.01 -23.72 -0.38
C PRO A 97 -8.73 -23.54 1.12
N MET A 98 -9.52 -22.69 1.77
CA MET A 98 -9.54 -22.60 3.23
C MET A 98 -9.86 -23.98 3.83
N PRO A 99 -9.11 -24.45 4.86
CA PRO A 99 -9.43 -25.71 5.51
C PRO A 99 -10.84 -25.67 6.12
N PRO A 100 -11.74 -26.63 5.83
CA PRO A 100 -13.13 -26.60 6.29
C PRO A 100 -13.28 -26.93 7.80
N VAL A 101 -12.24 -27.53 8.39
CA VAL A 101 -12.17 -27.87 9.81
C VAL A 101 -11.54 -26.71 10.59
N LEU A 102 -12.13 -26.36 11.74
CA LEU A 102 -11.58 -25.39 12.69
C LEU A 102 -10.28 -25.96 13.29
N SER A 103 -9.16 -25.66 12.65
CA SER A 103 -7.86 -26.25 12.92
C SER A 103 -6.79 -25.17 12.99
N PHE A 104 -5.62 -25.52 13.54
CA PHE A 104 -4.46 -24.63 13.50
C PHE A 104 -4.09 -24.21 12.06
N ALA A 105 -4.25 -25.11 11.09
CA ALA A 105 -4.05 -24.80 9.68
C ALA A 105 -5.01 -23.70 9.19
N ARG A 106 -6.29 -23.74 9.59
CA ARG A 106 -7.26 -22.68 9.28
C ARG A 106 -6.90 -21.36 9.96
N LEU A 107 -6.43 -21.40 11.21
CA LEU A 107 -5.98 -20.20 11.92
C LEU A 107 -4.80 -19.52 11.20
N VAL A 108 -3.76 -20.29 10.83
CA VAL A 108 -2.61 -19.77 10.05
C VAL A 108 -3.07 -19.17 8.71
N TYR A 109 -4.06 -19.81 8.07
CA TYR A 109 -4.65 -19.35 6.83
C TYR A 109 -5.37 -18.00 6.99
N VAL A 110 -6.12 -17.81 8.08
CA VAL A 110 -6.78 -16.55 8.43
C VAL A 110 -5.76 -15.46 8.79
N CYS A 111 -4.72 -15.78 9.56
CA CYS A 111 -3.64 -14.85 9.89
C CYS A 111 -2.94 -14.33 8.62
N ASP A 112 -2.69 -15.22 7.64
CA ASP A 112 -2.15 -14.82 6.33
C ASP A 112 -3.11 -13.87 5.58
N LEU A 113 -4.43 -14.11 5.60
CA LEU A 113 -5.41 -13.21 4.95
C LEU A 113 -5.43 -11.78 5.53
N LEU A 114 -5.21 -11.67 6.84
CA LEU A 114 -5.27 -10.41 7.57
C LEU A 114 -3.95 -9.64 7.55
N LEU A 115 -2.84 -10.34 7.77
CA LEU A 115 -1.53 -9.70 8.00
C LEU A 115 -0.70 -9.58 6.74
N ASN A 116 -0.99 -10.38 5.70
CA ASN A 116 -0.20 -10.34 4.49
C ASN A 116 -0.63 -9.13 3.65
N PRO A 117 0.25 -8.12 3.45
CA PRO A 117 -0.07 -6.92 2.67
C PRO A 117 -0.23 -7.23 1.19
N ARG A 118 0.05 -8.48 0.76
CA ARG A 118 -0.53 -9.00 -0.46
C ARG A 118 -2.02 -8.81 -0.37
N GLY A 119 -2.55 -7.89 -1.19
CA GLY A 119 -3.94 -7.92 -1.61
C GLY A 119 -4.21 -9.24 -2.34
N ILE A 120 -4.29 -10.33 -1.58
CA ILE A 120 -4.65 -11.69 -1.94
C ILE A 120 -3.78 -12.17 -3.11
N GLY A 121 -2.58 -12.69 -2.85
CA GLY A 121 -1.86 -13.62 -3.76
C GLY A 121 -2.56 -14.99 -3.88
N TRP A 122 -3.88 -14.95 -3.99
CA TRP A 122 -4.80 -16.09 -3.99
C TRP A 122 -5.47 -16.11 -5.37
N ALA A 123 -6.33 -17.08 -5.68
CA ALA A 123 -6.96 -17.17 -7.01
C ALA A 123 -7.62 -15.86 -7.50
N HIS A 124 -8.02 -14.97 -6.57
CA HIS A 124 -8.66 -13.69 -6.85
C HIS A 124 -7.69 -12.49 -6.88
N GLY A 125 -6.38 -12.76 -6.86
CA GLY A 125 -5.26 -11.82 -6.84
C GLY A 125 -5.05 -10.96 -8.08
N SER A 126 -4.35 -9.84 -7.91
CA SER A 126 -3.75 -9.17 -9.08
C SER A 126 -2.66 -10.08 -9.64
N ARG A 127 -2.82 -10.52 -10.90
CA ARG A 127 -1.88 -11.44 -11.57
C ARG A 127 -0.43 -10.97 -11.59
N LYS A 128 -0.17 -9.66 -11.46
CA LYS A 128 1.20 -9.10 -11.38
C LYS A 128 1.98 -9.51 -10.13
N TYR A 129 1.29 -9.97 -9.07
CA TYR A 129 1.90 -10.43 -7.83
C TYR A 129 1.93 -11.95 -7.72
N LEU A 130 1.35 -12.64 -8.69
CA LEU A 130 1.47 -14.07 -8.79
C LEU A 130 2.76 -14.39 -9.54
N PRO A 131 3.52 -15.40 -9.09
CA PRO A 131 4.61 -15.90 -9.88
C PRO A 131 4.06 -16.49 -11.19
N ARG A 132 4.92 -16.61 -12.21
CA ARG A 132 4.54 -17.32 -13.42
C ARG A 132 4.49 -18.81 -13.12
N LEU A 133 3.29 -19.38 -13.22
CA LEU A 133 3.03 -20.78 -12.97
C LEU A 133 2.99 -21.54 -14.29
N GLU A 134 3.64 -22.69 -14.33
CA GLU A 134 3.50 -23.69 -15.38
C GLU A 134 2.81 -24.91 -14.79
N GLU A 135 1.74 -25.34 -15.45
CA GLU A 135 0.96 -26.49 -15.02
C GLU A 135 1.71 -27.78 -15.35
N LEU A 136 1.93 -28.61 -14.33
CA LEU A 136 2.43 -29.96 -14.54
C LEU A 136 1.30 -30.82 -15.10
N ASN A 137 1.38 -31.12 -16.39
CA ASN A 137 0.64 -32.21 -17.00
C ASN A 137 1.17 -33.53 -16.43
N VAL A 138 0.64 -33.94 -15.28
CA VAL A 138 0.83 -35.31 -14.80
C VAL A 138 -0.01 -36.18 -15.72
N ARG A 139 0.63 -36.83 -16.71
CA ARG A 139 -0.01 -37.93 -17.42
C ARG A 139 -0.44 -38.94 -16.35
N PRO A 140 -1.71 -39.38 -16.31
CA PRO A 140 -2.08 -40.48 -15.44
C PRO A 140 -1.12 -41.61 -15.76
N ALA A 141 -0.49 -42.18 -14.72
CA ALA A 141 0.32 -43.37 -14.90
C ALA A 141 -0.54 -44.35 -15.68
N THR A 142 -0.08 -44.75 -16.86
CA THR A 142 -0.67 -45.86 -17.61
C THR A 142 -0.84 -47.00 -16.62
N GLU A 143 -2.02 -47.61 -16.62
CA GLU A 143 -2.36 -48.79 -15.84
C GLU A 143 -1.22 -49.81 -15.97
N ASN A 144 -0.34 -49.86 -14.96
CA ASN A 144 0.49 -51.01 -14.75
C ASN A 144 -0.38 -51.99 -13.97
N GLU A 145 -0.68 -53.09 -14.66
CA GLU A 145 -1.14 -54.36 -14.10
C GLU A 145 -0.42 -54.60 -12.77
N ASN A 146 -1.17 -54.47 -11.67
CA ASN A 146 -0.96 -55.05 -10.33
C ASN A 146 -1.74 -54.17 -9.35
N GLY A 147 -3.01 -54.55 -9.17
CA GLY A 147 -4.01 -53.84 -8.39
C GLY A 147 -3.66 -53.72 -6.91
N PHE A 148 -2.85 -52.73 -6.57
CA PHE A 148 -2.66 -52.26 -5.21
C PHE A 148 -3.19 -50.82 -5.09
N PHE A 149 -4.48 -50.72 -4.76
CA PHE A 149 -5.10 -49.47 -4.34
C PHE A 149 -4.68 -49.15 -2.89
N LEU A 150 -3.64 -48.36 -2.74
CA LEU A 150 -3.30 -47.74 -1.45
C LEU A 150 -3.16 -46.22 -1.61
N GLU A 151 -4.12 -45.53 -0.98
CA GLU A 151 -3.95 -44.19 -0.38
C GLU A 151 -3.53 -43.02 -1.30
N LYS A 152 -4.32 -42.73 -2.35
CA LYS A 152 -4.01 -41.58 -3.23
C LYS A 152 -5.20 -40.78 -3.75
N ARG A 153 -6.31 -40.70 -3.00
CA ARG A 153 -7.51 -39.95 -3.43
C ARG A 153 -7.38 -38.42 -3.34
N GLU A 154 -6.57 -37.86 -2.43
CA GLU A 154 -6.42 -36.39 -2.30
C GLU A 154 -5.50 -35.74 -3.35
N HIS A 155 -4.71 -36.54 -4.08
CA HIS A 155 -3.64 -36.04 -4.95
C HIS A 155 -3.99 -35.92 -6.44
N LEU A 156 -5.20 -36.30 -6.85
CA LEU A 156 -5.60 -36.32 -8.26
C LEU A 156 -6.37 -35.08 -8.75
N GLU A 157 -6.99 -34.27 -7.89
CA GLU A 157 -7.97 -33.27 -8.37
C GLU A 157 -7.46 -31.83 -8.50
N ASN A 158 -6.34 -31.47 -7.86
CA ASN A 158 -5.82 -30.11 -7.96
C ASN A 158 -4.65 -30.03 -8.95
N PRO A 159 -4.72 -29.16 -9.98
CA PRO A 159 -3.61 -28.96 -10.89
C PRO A 159 -2.36 -28.55 -10.11
N LYS A 160 -1.24 -29.21 -10.42
CA LYS A 160 0.06 -28.95 -9.81
C LYS A 160 0.79 -27.93 -10.66
N PHE A 161 1.52 -27.04 -10.00
CA PHE A 161 2.24 -25.96 -10.65
C PHE A 161 3.71 -25.97 -10.24
N ILE A 162 4.58 -25.64 -11.20
CA ILE A 162 5.95 -25.21 -10.93
C ILE A 162 6.10 -23.73 -11.25
N LEU A 163 7.07 -23.10 -10.60
CA LEU A 163 7.45 -21.74 -10.93
C LEU A 163 8.27 -21.78 -12.21
N LYS A 164 7.81 -21.07 -13.23
CA LYS A 164 8.50 -20.97 -14.51
C LYS A 164 9.77 -20.11 -14.42
N ASP A 165 9.68 -19.06 -13.62
CA ASP A 165 10.82 -18.17 -13.36
C ASP A 165 11.47 -18.61 -12.03
N PRO A 166 12.81 -18.78 -11.98
CA PRO A 166 13.49 -19.06 -10.73
C PRO A 166 13.20 -17.91 -9.76
N THR A 167 12.79 -18.27 -8.55
CA THR A 167 12.62 -17.29 -7.48
C THR A 167 13.95 -16.61 -7.24
N GLU A 168 13.91 -15.32 -6.93
CA GLU A 168 15.10 -14.57 -6.52
C GLU A 168 15.87 -15.37 -5.45
N ASN A 169 17.20 -15.44 -5.59
CA ASN A 169 18.07 -16.11 -4.63
C ASN A 169 17.75 -15.58 -3.22
N ARG A 170 17.53 -16.49 -2.26
CA ARG A 170 17.14 -16.13 -0.88
C ARG A 170 18.13 -15.15 -0.25
N VAL A 171 19.44 -15.34 -0.43
CA VAL A 171 20.48 -14.45 0.11
C VAL A 171 20.36 -13.05 -0.49
N MET A 172 20.20 -12.96 -1.81
CA MET A 172 20.03 -11.68 -2.51
C MET A 172 18.75 -10.96 -2.09
N PHE A 173 17.65 -11.71 -1.94
CA PHE A 173 16.40 -11.20 -1.41
C PHE A 173 16.57 -10.64 0.00
N LEU A 174 17.19 -11.40 0.92
CA LEU A 174 17.42 -10.97 2.30
C LEU A 174 18.34 -9.75 2.34
N ALA A 175 19.41 -9.71 1.54
CA ALA A 175 20.29 -8.54 1.45
C ALA A 175 19.53 -7.28 1.00
N ARG A 176 18.63 -7.41 0.02
CA ARG A 176 17.78 -6.30 -0.43
C ARG A 176 16.82 -5.83 0.65
N GLU A 177 16.13 -6.74 1.34
CA GLU A 177 15.20 -6.36 2.41
C GLU A 177 15.93 -5.76 3.62
N THR A 178 17.13 -6.24 3.95
CA THR A 178 18.00 -5.59 4.95
C THR A 178 18.39 -4.18 4.53
N LEU A 179 18.78 -3.97 3.27
CA LEU A 179 19.08 -2.64 2.75
C LEU A 179 17.87 -1.71 2.84
N LYS A 180 16.66 -2.20 2.52
CA LYS A 180 15.42 -1.43 2.68
C LYS A 180 15.17 -1.06 4.13
N LEU A 181 15.39 -1.98 5.07
CA LEU A 181 15.24 -1.70 6.50
C LEU A 181 16.23 -0.62 6.98
N ILE A 182 17.47 -0.67 6.51
CA ILE A 182 18.48 0.36 6.79
C ILE A 182 18.06 1.71 6.20
N ILE A 183 17.64 1.74 4.93
CA ILE A 183 17.16 2.98 4.28
C ILE A 183 15.95 3.53 5.03
N ALA A 184 15.01 2.66 5.41
CA ALA A 184 13.83 3.04 6.18
C ALA A 184 14.23 3.69 7.51
N TYR A 185 15.17 3.08 8.23
CA TYR A 185 15.71 3.63 9.47
C TYR A 185 16.34 5.01 9.26
N VAL A 186 17.25 5.15 8.30
CA VAL A 186 17.95 6.40 8.00
C VAL A 186 16.96 7.52 7.63
N VAL A 187 16.01 7.25 6.74
CA VAL A 187 15.00 8.24 6.31
C VAL A 187 14.13 8.66 7.49
N TYR A 188 13.71 7.70 8.30
CA TYR A 188 12.86 7.95 9.45
C TYR A 188 13.58 8.73 10.56
N ASP A 189 14.81 8.34 10.89
CA ASP A 189 15.63 9.01 11.89
C ASP A 189 15.97 10.45 11.46
N THR A 190 16.30 10.65 10.19
CA THR A 190 16.47 11.98 9.58
C THR A 190 15.22 12.83 9.76
N TYR A 191 14.04 12.31 9.41
CA TYR A 191 12.79 13.03 9.61
C TYR A 191 12.58 13.40 11.08
N ARG A 192 12.77 12.44 11.98
CA ARG A 192 12.53 12.63 13.41
C ARG A 192 13.50 13.64 14.02
N THR A 193 14.77 13.60 13.65
CA THR A 193 15.77 14.55 14.16
C THR A 193 15.49 15.96 13.66
N PHE A 194 15.31 16.17 12.36
CA PHE A 194 15.19 17.52 11.81
C PHE A 194 13.78 18.12 11.96
N PHE A 195 12.73 17.33 11.75
CA PHE A 195 11.35 17.83 11.74
C PHE A 195 10.57 17.49 13.02
N GLY A 196 10.91 16.40 13.70
CA GLY A 196 10.24 16.00 14.94
C GLY A 196 10.79 16.69 16.18
N ARG A 197 12.11 16.64 16.38
CA ARG A 197 12.80 17.13 17.60
C ARG A 197 13.35 18.53 17.44
N ASN A 198 14.11 18.77 16.38
CA ASN A 198 14.91 19.99 16.22
C ASN A 198 14.33 20.96 15.18
N TYR A 199 13.01 20.98 15.01
CA TYR A 199 12.35 21.77 13.94
C TYR A 199 12.75 23.25 13.96
N THR A 200 12.79 23.87 15.14
CA THR A 200 13.17 25.28 15.30
C THR A 200 14.63 25.52 14.92
N GLN A 201 15.55 24.67 15.37
CA GLN A 201 16.97 24.72 15.03
C GLN A 201 17.20 24.47 13.54
N PHE A 202 16.50 23.51 12.95
CA PHE A 202 16.54 23.23 11.52
C PHE A 202 16.09 24.45 10.70
N CYS A 203 14.99 25.10 11.10
CA CYS A 203 14.55 26.33 10.43
C CYS A 203 15.57 27.47 10.54
N ALA A 204 16.21 27.64 11.70
CA ALA A 204 17.26 28.64 11.90
C ALA A 204 18.50 28.34 11.04
N GLY A 205 18.95 27.09 10.99
CA GLY A 205 20.06 26.66 10.14
C GLY A 205 19.74 26.82 8.65
N PHE A 206 18.51 26.50 8.23
CA PHE A 206 18.05 26.70 6.86
C PHE A 206 17.99 28.19 6.49
N HIS A 207 17.52 29.04 7.41
CA HIS A 207 17.55 30.49 7.23
C HIS A 207 18.97 31.03 7.06
N PHE A 208 19.91 30.58 7.91
CA PHE A 208 21.33 30.94 7.79
C PHE A 208 21.92 30.48 6.45
N LEU A 209 21.58 29.27 6.00
CA LEU A 209 22.01 28.75 4.70
C LEU A 209 21.50 29.62 3.54
N LEU A 210 20.20 29.97 3.54
CA LEU A 210 19.59 30.80 2.50
C LEU A 210 20.21 32.20 2.44
N ASN A 211 20.58 32.76 3.59
CA ASN A 211 21.19 34.08 3.69
C ASN A 211 22.72 34.04 3.72
N SER A 212 23.34 32.88 3.50
CA SER A 212 24.80 32.76 3.47
C SER A 212 25.37 33.53 2.28
N SER A 213 26.50 34.23 2.48
CA SER A 213 27.14 35.03 1.45
C SER A 213 27.46 34.25 0.18
N LYS A 214 27.79 32.95 0.31
CA LYS A 214 28.06 32.05 -0.82
C LYS A 214 26.81 31.82 -1.68
N LEU A 215 25.67 31.50 -1.08
CA LEU A 215 24.43 31.27 -1.83
C LEU A 215 23.91 32.58 -2.44
N HIS A 216 24.01 33.66 -1.68
CA HIS A 216 23.61 35.00 -2.12
C HIS A 216 24.42 35.47 -3.34
N HIS A 217 25.73 35.21 -3.37
CA HIS A 217 26.58 35.48 -4.54
C HIS A 217 26.14 34.68 -5.77
N VAL A 218 25.82 33.38 -5.61
CA VAL A 218 25.35 32.54 -6.72
C VAL A 218 24.01 33.02 -7.26
N VAL A 219 23.04 33.34 -6.39
CA VAL A 219 21.71 33.80 -6.83
C VAL A 219 21.82 35.17 -7.54
N ILE A 220 22.60 36.11 -7.01
CA ILE A 220 22.81 37.40 -7.68
C ILE A 220 23.53 37.21 -9.02
N GLN A 221 24.59 36.39 -9.05
CA GLN A 221 25.42 36.21 -10.25
C GLN A 221 24.66 35.54 -11.40
N TYR A 222 23.78 34.58 -11.12
CA TYR A 222 23.10 33.79 -12.15
C TYR A 222 21.64 34.17 -12.38
N LEU A 223 20.96 34.72 -11.38
CA LEU A 223 19.53 35.07 -11.46
C LEU A 223 19.29 36.58 -11.36
N GLY A 224 20.27 37.38 -10.95
CA GLY A 224 20.12 38.84 -10.79
C GLY A 224 19.13 39.24 -9.69
N LEU A 225 18.78 38.33 -8.79
CA LEU A 225 17.77 38.53 -7.75
C LEU A 225 18.43 38.63 -6.37
N GLU A 226 18.21 39.74 -5.65
CA GLU A 226 18.56 39.83 -4.24
C GLU A 226 17.44 39.25 -3.39
N ILE A 227 17.52 37.94 -3.11
CA ILE A 227 16.52 37.26 -2.27
C ILE A 227 17.08 37.12 -0.85
N ARG A 228 16.94 38.17 -0.04
CA ARG A 228 17.08 38.03 1.42
C ARG A 228 15.76 37.55 2.00
N THR A 229 15.77 36.39 2.64
CA THR A 229 14.55 35.83 3.25
C THR A 229 14.50 36.20 4.72
N SER A 230 13.34 36.64 5.22
CA SER A 230 13.12 36.81 6.67
C SER A 230 13.06 35.45 7.37
N PRO A 231 13.32 35.37 8.69
CA PRO A 231 13.15 34.12 9.44
C PRO A 231 11.76 33.52 9.29
N GLU A 232 10.69 34.32 9.31
CA GLU A 232 9.33 33.80 9.14
C GLU A 232 9.11 33.24 7.72
N THR A 233 9.74 33.85 6.71
CA THR A 233 9.67 33.38 5.33
C THR A 233 10.37 32.04 5.18
N SER A 234 11.54 31.87 5.81
CA SER A 234 12.27 30.60 5.82
C SER A 234 11.48 29.49 6.53
N VAL A 235 10.87 29.78 7.69
CA VAL A 235 10.00 28.82 8.40
C VAL A 235 8.79 28.43 7.53
N LYS A 236 8.11 29.41 6.93
CA LYS A 236 6.99 29.16 6.00
C LYS A 236 7.42 28.30 4.81
N PHE A 237 8.63 28.52 4.29
CA PHE A 237 9.18 27.72 3.20
C PHE A 237 9.41 26.27 3.65
N VAL A 238 10.09 26.06 4.78
CA VAL A 238 10.33 24.72 5.36
C VAL A 238 9.00 24.00 5.57
N HIS A 239 8.05 24.65 6.24
CA HIS A 239 6.73 24.09 6.52
C HIS A 239 5.96 23.72 5.24
N ARG A 240 6.10 24.51 4.17
CA ARG A 240 5.29 24.36 2.95
C ARG A 240 5.91 23.43 1.91
N PHE A 241 7.23 23.38 1.83
CA PHE A 241 7.94 22.68 0.76
C PHE A 241 8.85 21.55 1.22
N LEU A 242 9.38 21.60 2.44
CA LEU A 242 10.31 20.57 2.93
C LEU A 242 9.63 19.56 3.85
N LEU A 243 8.82 20.03 4.80
CA LEU A 243 8.11 19.18 5.75
C LEU A 243 7.17 18.19 5.05
N PRO A 244 6.35 18.58 4.05
CA PRO A 244 5.43 17.66 3.37
C PRO A 244 6.12 16.44 2.70
N PRO A 245 7.12 16.60 1.81
CA PRO A 245 7.80 15.46 1.22
C PRO A 245 8.61 14.67 2.26
N ALA A 246 9.16 15.32 3.30
CA ALA A 246 9.84 14.62 4.39
C ALA A 246 8.88 13.72 5.18
N CYS A 247 7.67 14.21 5.50
CA CYS A 247 6.62 13.40 6.14
C CYS A 247 6.19 12.23 5.24
N TRP A 248 5.98 12.46 3.94
CA TRP A 248 5.64 11.37 3.01
C TRP A 248 6.75 10.32 2.94
N ALA A 249 8.01 10.75 2.86
CA ALA A 249 9.16 9.85 2.85
C ALA A 249 9.26 9.06 4.17
N ALA A 250 9.01 9.70 5.31
CA ALA A 250 9.00 9.05 6.62
C ALA A 250 7.86 8.03 6.76
N CYS A 251 6.63 8.36 6.31
CA CYS A 251 5.53 7.39 6.27
C CYS A 251 5.86 6.20 5.37
N TRP A 252 6.37 6.46 4.17
CA TRP A 252 6.78 5.42 3.21
C TRP A 252 7.84 4.51 3.83
N ALA A 253 8.90 5.11 4.40
CA ALA A 253 10.00 4.41 5.05
C ALA A 253 9.51 3.57 6.23
N PHE A 254 8.63 4.12 7.06
CA PHE A 254 8.09 3.42 8.22
C PHE A 254 7.34 2.14 7.81
N ILE A 255 6.41 2.23 6.85
CA ILE A 255 5.63 1.05 6.43
C ILE A 255 6.49 0.07 5.63
N ASP A 256 7.40 0.55 4.76
CA ASP A 256 8.31 -0.34 4.01
C ASP A 256 9.31 -1.05 4.95
N GLY A 257 9.75 -0.38 6.02
CA GLY A 257 10.58 -0.97 7.07
C GLY A 257 9.87 -2.08 7.86
N ILE A 258 8.60 -1.86 8.24
CA ILE A 258 7.77 -2.92 8.88
C ILE A 258 7.66 -4.12 7.93
N ARG A 259 7.37 -3.88 6.66
CA ARG A 259 7.24 -4.93 5.65
C ARG A 259 8.55 -5.69 5.45
N ALA A 260 9.67 -4.99 5.31
CA ALA A 260 11.00 -5.59 5.18
C ALA A 260 11.32 -6.46 6.40
N THR A 261 11.00 -6.00 7.61
CA THR A 261 11.16 -6.78 8.85
C THR A 261 10.36 -8.08 8.80
N VAL A 262 9.08 -8.01 8.42
CA VAL A 262 8.23 -9.20 8.28
C VAL A 262 8.78 -10.16 7.21
N ALA A 263 9.31 -9.64 6.10
CA ALA A 263 9.91 -10.43 5.03
C ALA A 263 11.20 -11.13 5.49
N LEU A 264 12.10 -10.42 6.18
CA LEU A 264 13.33 -10.97 6.77
C LEU A 264 13.02 -12.09 7.75
N PHE A 265 12.02 -11.90 8.62
CA PHE A 265 11.59 -12.94 9.55
C PHE A 265 10.99 -14.13 8.81
N SER A 266 10.06 -13.89 7.88
CA SER A 266 9.27 -14.98 7.27
C SER A 266 10.04 -15.79 6.22
N VAL A 267 10.99 -15.18 5.52
CA VAL A 267 11.82 -15.82 4.49
C VAL A 267 13.17 -16.26 5.05
N GLY A 268 13.77 -15.49 5.98
CA GLY A 268 15.07 -15.80 6.58
C GLY A 268 14.93 -16.51 7.91
N GLY A 269 14.39 -15.82 8.92
CA GLY A 269 14.30 -16.34 10.29
C GLY A 269 13.57 -17.68 10.40
N LEU A 270 12.36 -17.77 9.82
CA LEU A 270 11.60 -19.02 9.78
C LEU A 270 12.29 -20.11 8.97
N TYR A 271 13.14 -19.77 7.99
CA TYR A 271 13.87 -20.80 7.24
C TYR A 271 14.91 -21.51 8.10
N ILE A 272 15.52 -20.81 9.06
CA ILE A 272 16.48 -21.40 9.99
C ILE A 272 15.76 -22.31 11.00
N VAL A 273 14.60 -21.88 11.51
CA VAL A 273 13.88 -22.59 12.59
C VAL A 273 12.94 -23.67 12.06
N SER A 274 12.26 -23.42 10.93
CA SER A 274 11.26 -24.30 10.32
C SER A 274 11.19 -24.09 8.80
N PRO A 275 12.10 -24.72 8.03
CA PRO A 275 12.17 -24.56 6.57
C PRO A 275 10.85 -24.82 5.84
N SER A 276 10.03 -25.75 6.36
CA SER A 276 8.73 -26.11 5.81
C SER A 276 7.70 -24.97 5.94
N LEU A 277 7.77 -24.18 7.01
CA LEU A 277 6.90 -23.02 7.26
C LEU A 277 7.43 -21.72 6.65
N ALA A 278 8.72 -21.66 6.33
CA ALA A 278 9.33 -20.50 5.73
C ALA A 278 8.68 -20.14 4.39
N ALA A 279 8.40 -18.85 4.21
CA ALA A 279 7.89 -18.32 2.97
C ALA A 279 8.98 -18.26 1.89
N ASP A 280 8.54 -18.22 0.63
CA ASP A 280 9.42 -18.04 -0.52
C ASP A 280 9.68 -16.54 -0.79
N THR A 281 10.58 -16.18 -1.69
CA THR A 281 10.91 -14.76 -1.95
C THR A 281 9.81 -14.04 -2.73
N TRP A 282 9.17 -14.72 -3.69
CA TRP A 282 8.05 -14.18 -4.49
C TRP A 282 6.83 -13.79 -3.64
N MET A 283 6.77 -14.32 -2.42
CA MET A 283 5.76 -14.06 -1.41
C MET A 283 5.90 -12.66 -0.75
N TYR A 284 6.90 -11.85 -1.10
CA TYR A 284 7.00 -10.48 -0.56
C TYR A 284 7.24 -9.46 -1.68
N PRO A 285 6.28 -9.32 -2.62
CA PRO A 285 6.41 -8.40 -3.74
C PRO A 285 6.38 -6.96 -3.25
N ASP A 286 7.19 -6.08 -3.82
CA ASP A 286 7.24 -4.65 -3.49
C ASP A 286 5.84 -4.05 -3.38
N VAL A 287 5.48 -3.61 -2.16
CA VAL A 287 4.18 -3.02 -1.88
C VAL A 287 4.20 -1.53 -2.17
N PHE A 288 5.36 -0.88 -2.04
CA PHE A 288 5.56 0.50 -2.44
C PHE A 288 6.43 0.59 -3.69
N GLY A 289 6.21 1.65 -4.46
CA GLY A 289 7.09 2.03 -5.55
C GLY A 289 8.35 2.72 -5.04
N SER A 290 9.18 3.15 -5.99
CA SER A 290 10.41 3.86 -5.65
C SER A 290 10.08 5.30 -5.26
N LEU A 291 10.81 5.87 -4.28
CA LEU A 291 10.78 7.32 -4.00
C LEU A 291 11.06 8.17 -5.25
N ARG A 292 11.73 7.62 -6.27
CA ARG A 292 11.91 8.25 -7.58
C ARG A 292 10.59 8.61 -8.27
N ASP A 293 9.52 7.87 -7.99
CA ASP A 293 8.19 8.15 -8.54
C ASP A 293 7.58 9.43 -7.96
N LEU A 294 7.98 9.87 -6.76
CA LEU A 294 7.60 11.18 -6.20
C LEU A 294 8.10 12.33 -7.08
N PHE A 295 9.34 12.20 -7.56
CA PHE A 295 10.02 13.22 -8.38
C PHE A 295 9.60 13.21 -9.86
N ARG A 296 8.69 12.32 -10.25
CA ARG A 296 8.10 12.36 -11.60
C ARG A 296 6.97 13.38 -11.72
N PHE A 297 6.50 13.96 -10.61
CA PHE A 297 5.45 14.96 -10.53
C PHE A 297 4.21 14.63 -11.37
N ARG A 298 3.82 13.36 -11.37
CA ARG A 298 2.62 12.89 -12.04
C ARG A 298 1.68 12.34 -10.99
N LEU A 299 0.49 12.92 -10.89
CA LEU A 299 -0.55 12.23 -10.15
C LEU A 299 -0.95 10.99 -10.93
N LYS A 300 -0.97 11.00 -12.28
CA LYS A 300 -1.31 9.82 -13.10
C LYS A 300 -0.22 9.29 -14.03
N GLY A 301 0.00 7.98 -13.97
CA GLY A 301 0.95 7.23 -14.77
C GLY A 301 0.42 6.79 -16.14
N ASN A 302 1.23 7.04 -17.17
CA ASN A 302 0.97 6.54 -18.50
C ASN A 302 1.43 5.08 -18.65
N HIS A 303 0.59 4.29 -19.31
CA HIS A 303 1.03 3.09 -20.01
C HIS A 303 1.60 3.59 -21.34
N THR A 304 2.92 3.70 -21.46
CA THR A 304 3.51 3.80 -22.79
C THR A 304 3.23 2.46 -23.47
N LEU A 305 2.40 2.47 -24.51
CA LEU A 305 2.36 1.38 -25.47
C LEU A 305 3.77 1.27 -26.05
N GLN A 306 4.54 0.32 -25.54
CA GLN A 306 5.67 -0.23 -26.28
C GLN A 306 5.05 -0.87 -27.53
N ARG A 307 5.03 -0.13 -28.65
CA ARG A 307 4.82 -0.72 -29.97
C ARG A 307 6.06 -1.57 -30.27
N GLY A 308 5.96 -2.84 -29.92
CA GLY A 308 6.97 -3.85 -30.16
C GLY A 308 6.38 -5.22 -29.79
N TYR A 309 5.76 -5.84 -30.79
CA TYR A 309 5.43 -7.27 -30.96
C TYR A 309 5.25 -8.16 -29.70
N GLN A 310 4.05 -8.77 -29.59
CA GLN A 310 3.63 -9.86 -28.68
C GLN A 310 3.50 -9.53 -27.16
N LYS A 311 2.45 -9.90 -26.42
CA LYS A 311 1.29 -10.78 -26.65
C LYS A 311 0.19 -10.46 -25.60
N LYS A 312 -1.06 -10.46 -26.06
CA LYS A 312 -2.36 -10.61 -25.37
C LYS A 312 -2.37 -10.85 -23.84
N THR A 313 -2.67 -9.79 -23.09
CA THR A 313 -3.82 -9.61 -22.14
C THR A 313 -3.48 -8.39 -21.29
N GLN A 314 -3.60 -7.22 -21.91
CA GLN A 314 -3.26 -5.96 -21.30
C GLN A 314 -4.37 -5.58 -20.32
N ALA A 315 -4.18 -5.89 -19.04
CA ALA A 315 -4.97 -5.29 -17.98
C ALA A 315 -4.73 -3.77 -18.03
N LEU A 316 -5.62 -3.08 -18.74
CA LEU A 316 -5.68 -1.62 -18.86
C LEU A 316 -6.11 -1.02 -17.51
N THR A 317 -5.26 -1.20 -16.50
CA THR A 317 -5.34 -0.50 -15.23
C THR A 317 -4.58 0.80 -15.37
N THR A 318 -5.33 1.89 -15.53
CA THR A 318 -4.87 3.27 -15.38
C THR A 318 -4.16 3.40 -14.02
N ARG A 319 -2.83 3.52 -14.01
CA ARG A 319 -2.06 3.68 -12.78
C ARG A 319 -1.93 5.16 -12.47
N ILE A 320 -2.19 5.54 -11.24
CA ILE A 320 -1.95 6.88 -10.70
C ILE A 320 -0.45 6.85 -10.30
N ASP A 321 0.44 7.77 -10.68
CA ASP A 321 1.89 7.61 -10.49
C ASP A 321 2.27 7.74 -9.00
N ILE A 322 1.95 8.86 -8.34
CA ILE A 322 2.18 9.00 -6.89
C ILE A 322 1.27 8.05 -6.09
N TRP A 323 -0.05 8.07 -6.30
CA TRP A 323 -0.98 7.26 -5.49
C TRP A 323 -1.11 5.80 -5.92
N GLY A 324 -0.58 5.44 -7.07
CA GLY A 324 -0.74 4.10 -7.65
C GLY A 324 0.54 3.51 -8.25
N LYS A 325 1.71 4.10 -7.98
CA LYS A 325 3.03 3.45 -8.01
C LYS A 325 3.76 3.62 -6.68
N LEU A 326 3.86 4.85 -6.14
CA LEU A 326 4.56 5.07 -4.86
C LEU A 326 3.75 4.50 -3.69
N TRP A 327 2.53 4.97 -3.45
CA TRP A 327 1.64 4.53 -2.36
C TRP A 327 0.82 3.27 -2.72
N HIS A 328 1.52 2.20 -3.09
CA HIS A 328 0.88 1.04 -3.72
C HIS A 328 0.38 -0.02 -2.70
N ASP A 329 -0.68 -0.73 -3.10
CA ASP A 329 -1.35 -1.92 -2.54
C ASP A 329 -1.95 -2.00 -1.16
N LEU A 330 -1.35 -1.48 -0.07
CA LEU A 330 -1.73 -1.93 1.28
C LEU A 330 -3.26 -1.87 1.52
N CYS A 331 -3.86 -0.75 1.15
CA CYS A 331 -5.31 -0.54 1.22
C CYS A 331 -6.00 -0.52 -0.14
N ARG A 332 -5.25 -0.42 -1.25
CA ARG A 332 -5.80 -0.13 -2.59
C ARG A 332 -6.85 -1.15 -3.00
N ARG A 333 -6.60 -2.43 -2.75
CA ARG A 333 -7.51 -3.50 -3.15
C ARG A 333 -8.81 -3.49 -2.34
N ALA A 334 -8.72 -3.37 -1.01
CA ALA A 334 -9.88 -3.27 -0.15
C ALA A 334 -10.73 -2.03 -0.49
N LEU A 335 -10.08 -0.90 -0.80
CA LEU A 335 -10.74 0.33 -1.27
C LEU A 335 -11.48 0.12 -2.60
N ILE A 336 -10.81 -0.48 -3.59
CA ILE A 336 -11.43 -0.78 -4.89
C ILE A 336 -12.57 -1.77 -4.73
N SER A 337 -12.38 -2.85 -3.97
CA SER A 337 -13.39 -3.88 -3.71
C SER A 337 -14.63 -3.30 -3.05
N SER A 338 -14.44 -2.48 -2.02
CA SER A 338 -15.53 -1.79 -1.33
C SER A 338 -16.24 -0.80 -2.27
N SER A 339 -15.48 -0.06 -3.09
CA SER A 339 -16.03 0.84 -4.09
C SER A 339 -16.81 0.10 -5.19
N THR A 340 -16.35 -1.08 -5.61
CA THR A 340 -17.07 -1.90 -6.60
C THR A 340 -18.37 -2.47 -6.07
N ALA A 341 -18.48 -2.67 -4.75
CA ALA A 341 -19.70 -3.16 -4.12
C ALA A 341 -20.82 -2.10 -4.12
N VAL A 342 -20.46 -0.81 -4.11
CA VAL A 342 -21.44 0.30 -4.09
C VAL A 342 -21.75 0.87 -5.48
N VAL A 343 -20.86 0.69 -6.46
CA VAL A 343 -21.05 1.22 -7.82
C VAL A 343 -21.89 0.25 -8.68
N PRO A 344 -23.01 0.70 -9.28
CA PRO A 344 -23.86 -0.15 -10.12
C PRO A 344 -23.12 -0.80 -11.30
N LEU A 345 -23.59 -1.97 -11.74
CA LEU A 345 -23.01 -2.69 -12.87
C LEU A 345 -23.48 -2.15 -14.22
N GLN A 346 -24.64 -1.51 -14.25
CA GLN A 346 -25.38 -1.13 -15.47
C GLN A 346 -24.87 0.16 -16.15
N ILE A 347 -23.88 0.84 -15.56
CA ILE A 347 -23.34 2.09 -16.09
C ILE A 347 -22.17 1.86 -17.07
N PRO A 348 -21.91 2.79 -18.01
CA PRO A 348 -20.80 2.67 -18.96
C PRO A 348 -19.46 2.44 -18.27
N LEU A 349 -18.63 1.56 -18.84
CA LEU A 349 -17.38 1.10 -18.22
C LEU A 349 -16.43 2.24 -17.83
N ALA A 350 -16.37 3.31 -18.63
CA ALA A 350 -15.54 4.48 -18.34
C ALA A 350 -16.03 5.23 -17.09
N LEU A 351 -17.34 5.50 -17.01
CA LEU A 351 -17.97 6.14 -15.85
C LEU A 351 -17.84 5.25 -14.61
N ARG A 352 -18.05 3.95 -14.75
CA ARG A 352 -17.87 2.98 -13.67
C ARG A 352 -16.48 3.04 -13.07
N ARG A 353 -15.44 3.05 -13.91
CA ARG A 353 -14.04 3.16 -13.47
C ARG A 353 -13.76 4.49 -12.78
N ALA A 354 -14.31 5.59 -13.28
CA ALA A 354 -14.18 6.90 -12.67
C ALA A 354 -14.82 6.92 -11.27
N LEU A 355 -16.06 6.45 -11.15
CA LEU A 355 -16.77 6.38 -9.86
C LEU A 355 -16.05 5.49 -8.85
N ILE A 356 -15.58 4.30 -9.26
CA ILE A 356 -14.77 3.43 -8.39
C ILE A 356 -13.55 4.18 -7.85
N GLY A 357 -12.87 4.96 -8.71
CA GLY A 357 -11.75 5.80 -8.30
C GLY A 357 -12.14 6.86 -7.28
N VAL A 358 -13.20 7.63 -7.56
CA VAL A 358 -13.73 8.67 -6.66
C VAL A 358 -14.11 8.07 -5.29
N PHE A 359 -14.91 7.01 -5.27
CA PHE A 359 -15.30 6.35 -4.03
C PHE A 359 -14.09 5.78 -3.29
N SER A 360 -13.08 5.24 -3.98
CA SER A 360 -11.86 4.75 -3.33
C SER A 360 -11.13 5.87 -2.59
N PHE A 361 -11.06 7.08 -3.15
CA PHE A 361 -10.46 8.23 -2.46
C PHE A 361 -11.34 8.73 -1.30
N ILE A 362 -12.66 8.79 -1.47
CA ILE A 362 -13.58 9.17 -0.38
C ILE A 362 -13.42 8.22 0.82
N ILE A 363 -13.44 6.91 0.57
CA ILE A 363 -13.26 5.90 1.61
C ILE A 363 -11.87 6.06 2.26
N SER A 364 -10.82 6.29 1.47
CA SER A 364 -9.48 6.60 2.00
C SER A 364 -9.51 7.84 2.92
N GLY A 365 -10.29 8.85 2.57
CA GLY A 365 -10.52 10.03 3.40
C GLY A 365 -11.11 9.70 4.76
N PHE A 366 -12.11 8.83 4.84
CA PHE A 366 -12.66 8.35 6.11
C PHE A 366 -11.63 7.58 6.95
N VAL A 367 -10.79 6.76 6.32
CA VAL A 367 -9.71 6.02 7.01
C VAL A 367 -8.74 7.00 7.68
N HIS A 368 -8.31 8.04 6.97
CA HIS A 368 -7.41 9.05 7.52
C HIS A 368 -8.10 9.94 8.56
N ALA A 369 -9.33 10.38 8.30
CA ALA A 369 -10.10 11.22 9.20
C ALA A 369 -10.38 10.52 10.55
N ALA A 370 -10.55 9.20 10.56
CA ALA A 370 -10.66 8.42 11.79
C ALA A 370 -9.38 8.47 12.63
N GLY A 371 -8.22 8.30 12.01
CA GLY A 371 -6.91 8.46 12.66
C GLY A 371 -6.74 9.86 13.24
N THR A 372 -7.08 10.88 12.45
CA THR A 372 -7.09 12.29 12.87
C THR A 372 -7.97 12.50 14.11
N TYR A 373 -9.25 12.12 14.03
CA TYR A 373 -10.20 12.34 15.11
C TYR A 373 -9.78 11.64 16.40
N ALA A 374 -9.31 10.39 16.30
CA ALA A 374 -8.90 9.63 17.48
C ALA A 374 -7.78 10.33 18.25
N VAL A 375 -6.87 11.01 17.54
CA VAL A 375 -5.76 11.77 18.14
C VAL A 375 -6.20 13.12 18.67
N ASN A 376 -6.83 13.96 17.84
CA ASN A 376 -7.00 15.39 18.16
C ASN A 376 -8.41 15.79 18.59
N ARG A 377 -9.41 14.91 18.39
CA ARG A 377 -10.83 15.16 18.68
C ARG A 377 -11.39 16.42 18.02
N ASP A 378 -10.80 16.86 16.91
CA ASP A 378 -11.20 18.06 16.19
C ASP A 378 -12.06 17.71 14.97
N ALA A 379 -13.34 18.07 15.03
CA ALA A 379 -14.28 17.88 13.94
C ALA A 379 -13.92 18.70 12.69
N HIS A 380 -13.29 19.87 12.86
CA HIS A 380 -12.84 20.68 11.73
C HIS A 380 -11.68 19.99 11.01
N ALA A 381 -10.69 19.47 11.74
CA ALA A 381 -9.61 18.66 11.15
C ALA A 381 -10.16 17.45 10.38
N VAL A 382 -11.12 16.73 10.95
CA VAL A 382 -11.83 15.62 10.28
C VAL A 382 -12.47 16.05 8.97
N PHE A 383 -13.24 17.13 8.99
CA PHE A 383 -13.88 17.68 7.80
C PHE A 383 -12.85 18.04 6.73
N MET A 384 -11.77 18.73 7.11
CA MET A 384 -10.71 19.11 6.19
C MET A 384 -10.02 17.90 5.56
N MET A 385 -9.83 16.81 6.31
CA MET A 385 -9.29 15.56 5.77
C MET A 385 -10.21 14.92 4.74
N ILE A 386 -11.52 14.87 5.00
CA ILE A 386 -12.50 14.35 4.03
C ILE A 386 -12.50 15.21 2.75
N VAL A 387 -12.53 16.53 2.90
CA VAL A 387 -12.49 17.46 1.75
C VAL A 387 -11.22 17.27 0.91
N PHE A 388 -10.05 17.15 1.55
CA PHE A 388 -8.79 16.89 0.83
C PHE A 388 -8.89 15.64 -0.06
N PHE A 389 -9.44 14.54 0.48
CA PHE A 389 -9.60 13.30 -0.26
C PHE A 389 -10.71 13.33 -1.32
N ILE A 390 -11.74 14.18 -1.18
CA ILE A 390 -12.74 14.44 -2.23
C ILE A 390 -12.13 15.23 -3.39
N LEU A 391 -11.26 16.21 -3.11
CA LEU A 391 -10.63 17.04 -4.13
C LEU A 391 -9.56 16.28 -4.94
N LEU A 392 -8.86 15.33 -4.31
CA LEU A 392 -7.84 14.49 -4.95
C LEU A 392 -8.25 13.87 -6.30
N PRO A 393 -9.36 13.10 -6.40
CA PRO A 393 -9.79 12.52 -7.68
C PRO A 393 -10.15 13.58 -8.72
N ILE A 394 -10.69 14.74 -8.31
CA ILE A 394 -10.98 15.85 -9.21
C ILE A 394 -9.67 16.37 -9.82
N CYS A 395 -8.64 16.63 -9.01
CA CYS A 395 -7.33 17.05 -9.48
C CYS A 395 -6.70 16.02 -10.43
N ILE A 396 -6.84 14.72 -10.14
CA ILE A 396 -6.34 13.64 -11.00
C ILE A 396 -7.07 13.63 -12.36
N VAL A 397 -8.39 13.82 -12.36
CA VAL A 397 -9.18 13.90 -13.60
C VAL A 397 -8.81 15.15 -14.39
N VAL A 398 -8.65 16.30 -13.75
CA VAL A 398 -8.23 17.54 -14.41
C VAL A 398 -6.84 17.38 -15.04
N GLN A 399 -5.85 16.88 -14.30
CA GLN A 399 -4.51 16.63 -14.86
C GLN A 399 -4.59 15.68 -16.06
N GLU A 400 -5.39 14.62 -15.97
CA GLU A 400 -5.58 13.67 -17.06
C GLU A 400 -6.24 14.29 -18.30
N LEU A 401 -7.28 15.11 -18.12
CA LEU A 401 -7.98 15.77 -19.21
C LEU A 401 -7.05 16.75 -19.93
N VAL A 402 -6.30 17.55 -19.17
CA VAL A 402 -5.32 18.49 -19.74
C VAL A 402 -4.20 17.74 -20.46
N SER A 403 -3.58 16.76 -19.81
CA SER A 403 -2.42 16.06 -20.38
C SER A 403 -2.78 15.18 -21.59
N ARG A 404 -3.94 14.51 -21.60
CA ARG A 404 -4.33 13.59 -22.70
C ARG A 404 -5.23 14.20 -23.77
N HIS A 405 -6.23 14.99 -23.39
CA HIS A 405 -7.25 15.41 -24.34
C HIS A 405 -6.94 16.75 -24.98
N VAL A 406 -6.26 17.62 -24.25
CA VAL A 406 -5.83 18.93 -24.76
C VAL A 406 -4.43 18.79 -25.35
N LEU A 407 -3.44 18.46 -24.53
CA LEU A 407 -2.04 18.56 -24.92
C LEU A 407 -1.64 17.53 -25.99
N GLU A 408 -1.95 16.24 -25.83
CA GLU A 408 -1.61 15.21 -26.83
C GLU A 408 -2.39 15.34 -28.14
N ARG A 409 -3.58 15.96 -28.12
CA ARG A 409 -4.41 16.14 -29.33
C ARG A 409 -3.92 17.28 -30.22
N TYR A 410 -3.45 18.37 -29.61
CA TYR A 410 -3.13 19.61 -30.33
C TYR A 410 -1.63 19.84 -30.54
N ILE A 411 -0.74 19.12 -29.83
CA ILE A 411 0.70 19.34 -29.91
C ILE A 411 1.42 18.11 -30.48
N PRO A 412 2.23 18.26 -31.56
CA PRO A 412 3.00 17.17 -32.15
C PRO A 412 3.92 16.49 -31.12
N ASN A 413 4.09 15.17 -31.23
CA ASN A 413 4.88 14.35 -30.30
C ASN A 413 6.40 14.49 -30.52
N TRP A 414 6.93 15.71 -30.39
CA TRP A 414 8.37 16.00 -30.43
C TRP A 414 8.96 16.05 -29.02
N TRP A 415 10.29 16.00 -28.92
CA TRP A 415 10.97 15.97 -27.62
C TRP A 415 10.71 17.24 -26.79
N ILE A 416 10.55 18.40 -27.44
CA ILE A 416 10.21 19.68 -26.79
C ILE A 416 8.81 19.61 -26.16
N ALA A 417 7.82 19.09 -26.89
CA ALA A 417 6.46 18.90 -26.36
C ALA A 417 6.47 17.99 -25.13
N ARG A 418 7.25 16.90 -25.16
CA ARG A 418 7.42 16.01 -24.00
C ARG A 418 8.08 16.70 -22.81
N ALA A 419 9.05 17.58 -23.05
CA ALA A 419 9.68 18.37 -21.99
C ALA A 419 8.67 19.37 -21.39
N LEU A 420 7.95 20.10 -22.25
CA LEU A 420 6.88 21.02 -21.85
C LEU A 420 5.82 20.31 -21.00
N PHE A 421 5.38 19.12 -21.40
CA PHE A 421 4.39 18.34 -20.63
C PHE A 421 4.90 17.96 -19.24
N ARG A 422 6.19 17.61 -19.12
CA ARG A 422 6.78 17.33 -17.80
C ARG A 422 6.85 18.59 -16.94
N VAL A 423 7.16 19.74 -17.52
CA VAL A 423 7.16 21.01 -16.80
C VAL A 423 5.74 21.40 -16.36
N LEU A 424 4.74 21.20 -17.21
CA LEU A 424 3.34 21.47 -16.87
C LEU A 424 2.81 20.49 -15.80
N ASP A 425 3.12 19.20 -15.91
CA ASP A 425 2.82 18.20 -14.88
C ASP A 425 3.48 18.60 -13.54
N ALA A 426 4.75 19.01 -13.59
CA ALA A 426 5.49 19.49 -12.41
C ALA A 426 4.86 20.75 -11.82
N ALA A 427 4.56 21.76 -12.64
CA ALA A 427 3.90 22.98 -12.20
C ALA A 427 2.53 22.69 -11.59
N PHE A 428 1.75 21.79 -12.20
CA PHE A 428 0.45 21.38 -11.67
C PHE A 428 0.57 20.71 -10.31
N VAL A 429 1.48 19.73 -10.17
CA VAL A 429 1.67 19.02 -8.89
C VAL A 429 2.28 19.94 -7.83
N LEU A 430 3.19 20.84 -8.20
CA LEU A 430 3.74 21.84 -7.29
C LEU A 430 2.67 22.83 -6.85
N LEU A 431 1.82 23.31 -7.74
CA LEU A 431 0.71 24.21 -7.40
C LEU A 431 -0.31 23.49 -6.51
N TRP A 432 -0.72 22.29 -6.90
CA TRP A 432 -1.62 21.47 -6.09
C TRP A 432 -1.02 21.16 -4.72
N GLY A 433 0.24 20.71 -4.67
CA GLY A 433 0.96 20.42 -3.43
C GLY A 433 1.13 21.66 -2.57
N TYR A 434 1.41 22.81 -3.18
CA TYR A 434 1.51 24.10 -2.51
C TYR A 434 0.22 24.46 -1.77
N HIS A 435 -0.94 24.23 -2.37
CA HIS A 435 -2.22 24.53 -1.74
C HIS A 435 -2.72 23.46 -0.78
N THR A 436 -2.52 22.18 -1.11
CA THR A 436 -3.20 21.08 -0.42
C THR A 436 -2.31 20.32 0.56
N ALA A 437 -0.98 20.26 0.34
CA ALA A 437 -0.10 19.52 1.23
C ALA A 437 -0.03 20.16 2.63
N PRO A 438 0.13 21.49 2.79
CA PRO A 438 0.06 22.11 4.12
C PRO A 438 -1.26 21.84 4.84
N TRP A 439 -2.37 21.76 4.11
CA TRP A 439 -3.67 21.41 4.70
C TRP A 439 -3.67 19.97 5.21
N PHE A 440 -3.26 19.01 4.38
CA PHE A 440 -3.18 17.61 4.77
C PHE A 440 -2.30 17.43 6.00
N PHE A 441 -1.09 18.01 6.02
CA PHE A 441 -0.18 17.82 7.14
C PHE A 441 -0.62 18.55 8.41
N ARG A 442 -1.26 19.71 8.29
CA ARG A 442 -1.81 20.42 9.44
C ARG A 442 -2.96 19.67 10.11
N TYR A 443 -3.82 19.02 9.33
CA TYR A 443 -5.04 18.40 9.87
C TYR A 443 -4.93 16.89 10.07
N SER A 444 -4.02 16.19 9.39
CA SER A 444 -3.96 14.73 9.44
C SER A 444 -3.51 14.16 10.79
N MET A 445 -2.81 14.95 11.62
CA MET A 445 -2.05 14.47 12.80
C MET A 445 -0.93 13.47 12.47
N ILE A 446 -0.59 13.28 11.19
CA ILE A 446 0.49 12.38 10.77
C ILE A 446 1.85 12.89 11.25
N PRO A 447 2.23 14.17 11.09
CA PRO A 447 3.52 14.66 11.55
C PRO A 447 3.76 14.41 13.05
N GLU A 448 2.75 14.72 13.87
CA GLU A 448 2.74 14.52 15.32
C GLU A 448 2.77 13.03 15.68
N SER A 449 2.02 12.21 14.94
CA SER A 449 2.04 10.75 15.10
C SER A 449 3.43 10.19 14.84
N LEU A 450 4.07 10.54 13.72
CA LEU A 450 5.44 10.10 13.42
C LEU A 450 6.43 10.61 14.49
N ALA A 451 6.33 11.88 14.89
CA ALA A 451 7.21 12.43 15.92
C ALA A 451 7.11 11.68 17.26
N SER A 452 5.94 11.09 17.58
CA SER A 452 5.70 10.36 18.83
C SER A 452 6.38 9.00 18.96
N ILE A 453 6.92 8.42 17.88
CA ILE A 453 7.60 7.12 17.95
C ILE A 453 8.91 7.29 18.77
N PRO A 454 9.13 6.50 19.82
CA PRO A 454 10.36 6.56 20.59
C PRO A 454 11.51 5.92 19.81
N ILE A 455 12.55 6.69 19.52
CA ILE A 455 13.88 6.18 19.16
C ILE A 455 14.87 6.75 20.18
N PRO A 456 15.65 5.91 20.89
CA PRO A 456 16.69 6.37 21.80
C PRO A 456 17.61 7.36 21.10
N GLU A 457 18.03 8.42 21.80
CA GLU A 457 18.96 9.41 21.23
C GLU A 457 20.30 8.79 20.85
N THR A 458 20.74 7.79 21.63
CA THR A 458 21.95 7.01 21.34
C THR A 458 21.89 6.21 20.04
N TRP A 459 20.71 6.06 19.43
CA TRP A 459 20.54 5.35 18.17
C TRP A 459 20.44 6.33 16.98
N SER A 460 20.30 7.63 17.23
CA SER A 460 20.33 8.67 16.17
C SER A 460 21.65 8.60 15.42
N ILE A 461 21.60 8.70 14.09
CA ILE A 461 22.82 8.84 13.26
C ILE A 461 23.25 10.31 13.08
N TRP A 462 22.50 11.23 13.69
CA TRP A 462 22.65 12.68 13.64
C TRP A 462 23.03 13.28 14.99
#